data_AF-A0A6J4UYN3-F1
#
_entry.id   AF-A0A6J4UYN3-F1
#
_cell.length_a   1.000
_cell.length_b   1.000
_cell.length_c   1.000
_cell.angle_alpha   90.00
_cell.angle_beta   90.00
_cell.angle_gamma   90.00
#
_symmetry.space_group_name_H-M   'P 1'
#
loop_
_entity.id
_entity.type
_entity.pdbx_description
1 polymer ?
#
loop_
_entity_poly.entity_id
_entity_poly.type
_entity_poly.pdbx_seq_one_letter_code
_entity_poly.pdbx_strand_id
1 'polypeptide(L)' 'MLVEVTDLPAYGVKANLLPQGMFNPEFHIQCQYAVLPIQDDLPHVKAFPASFGGSDEMVAW' A
#
# COMPACT_ATOMS: atom_id res chain seq x y z
N MET A 1 8.70 -3.18 14.04
CA MET A 1 9.33 -1.91 13.59
C MET A 1 8.18 -0.95 13.33
N LEU A 2 8.13 0.13 14.10
CA LEU A 2 7.23 1.26 13.91
C LEU A 2 8.06 2.33 13.21
N VAL A 3 7.57 2.89 12.10
CA VAL A 3 8.29 3.93 11.35
C VAL A 3 7.34 5.10 11.17
N GLU A 4 7.78 6.30 11.51
CA GLU A 4 7.03 7.50 11.16
C GLU A 4 7.04 7.70 9.65
N VAL A 5 5.87 7.90 9.05
CA VAL A 5 5.77 8.19 7.63
C VAL A 5 6.03 9.66 7.46
N THR A 6 7.15 10.00 6.80
CA THR A 6 7.47 11.40 6.52
C THR A 6 6.35 12.00 5.67
N ASP A 7 5.97 13.25 5.96
CA ASP A 7 4.92 14.02 5.27
C ASP A 7 3.47 13.57 5.50
N LEU A 8 3.23 12.56 6.37
CA LEU A 8 1.90 12.17 6.81
C LEU A 8 1.89 12.02 8.34
N PRO A 9 0.81 12.44 9.05
CA PRO A 9 0.69 12.22 10.49
C PRO A 9 0.32 10.76 10.79
N ALA A 10 1.16 9.81 10.34
CA ALA A 10 0.90 8.39 10.36
C ALA A 10 2.16 7.59 10.71
N TYR A 11 1.96 6.39 11.26
CA TYR A 11 3.02 5.43 11.51
C TYR A 11 2.79 4.17 10.68
N GLY A 12 3.85 3.73 9.98
CA GLY A 12 3.91 2.43 9.36
C GLY A 12 4.09 1.34 10.43
N VAL A 13 3.21 0.34 10.38
CA VAL A 13 3.29 -0.89 11.19
C VAL A 13 3.20 -2.10 10.26
N LYS A 14 3.87 -3.20 10.62
CA LYS A 14 3.73 -4.44 9.87
C LYS A 14 2.44 -5.16 10.26
N ALA A 15 1.57 -5.41 9.28
CA ALA A 15 0.27 -6.03 9.51
C ALA A 15 0.35 -7.43 10.14
N ASN A 16 1.43 -8.18 9.89
CA ASN A 16 1.63 -9.51 10.47
C ASN A 16 1.87 -9.50 12.01
N LEU A 17 1.97 -8.33 12.62
CA LEU A 17 2.04 -8.15 14.08
C LEU A 17 0.66 -7.93 14.71
N LEU A 18 -0.39 -7.72 13.90
CA LEU A 18 -1.75 -7.53 14.37
C LEU A 18 -2.45 -8.87 14.59
N PRO A 19 -3.44 -8.96 15.50
CA PRO A 19 -4.29 -10.13 15.63
C PRO A 19 -4.90 -10.54 14.30
N GLN A 20 -5.08 -11.84 14.10
CA GLN A 20 -5.70 -12.37 12.91
C GLN A 20 -7.09 -11.75 12.69
N GLY A 21 -7.36 -11.30 11.46
CA GLY A 21 -8.62 -10.65 11.08
C GLY A 21 -8.73 -9.17 11.46
N MET A 22 -7.75 -8.58 12.15
CA MET A 22 -7.76 -7.15 12.47
C MET A 22 -7.38 -6.27 11.26
N PHE A 23 -6.50 -6.78 10.39
CA PHE A 23 -6.06 -6.06 9.21
C PHE A 23 -6.88 -6.46 7.98
N ASN A 24 -7.47 -5.47 7.32
CA ASN A 24 -8.17 -5.62 6.05
C ASN A 24 -7.50 -4.69 5.02
N PRO A 25 -6.64 -5.20 4.13
CA PRO A 25 -5.96 -4.35 3.15
C PRO A 25 -6.95 -3.76 2.14
N GLU A 26 -6.74 -2.51 1.76
CA GLU A 26 -7.63 -1.80 0.84
C GLU A 26 -7.01 -1.59 -0.55
N PHE A 27 -5.68 -1.59 -0.68
CA PHE A 27 -4.96 -1.40 -1.95
C PHE A 27 -3.47 -1.73 -1.79
N HIS A 28 -2.80 -1.93 -2.93
CA HIS A 28 -1.35 -2.00 -3.04
C HIS A 28 -0.80 -0.67 -3.57
N ILE A 29 0.36 -0.25 -3.06
CA ILE A 29 1.11 0.93 -3.53
C ILE A 29 2.50 0.50 -4.01
N GLN A 30 3.17 1.37 -4.75
CA GLN A 30 4.53 1.13 -5.26
C GLN A 30 4.62 -0.11 -6.17
N CYS A 31 3.52 -0.49 -6.83
CA CYS A 31 3.46 -1.66 -7.72
C CYS A 31 4.41 -1.57 -8.92
N GLN A 32 4.91 -0.38 -9.28
CA GLN A 32 5.96 -0.21 -10.31
C GLN A 32 7.27 -0.94 -9.99
N TYR A 33 7.50 -1.28 -8.72
CA TYR A 33 8.66 -2.05 -8.28
C TYR A 33 8.37 -3.53 -8.05
N ALA A 34 7.13 -3.99 -8.30
CA ALA A 34 6.78 -5.40 -8.18
C ALA A 34 7.51 -6.23 -9.24
N VAL A 35 8.15 -7.32 -8.81
CA VAL A 35 8.87 -8.24 -9.71
C VAL A 35 7.89 -9.08 -10.54
N LEU A 36 6.70 -9.36 -10.00
CA LEU A 36 5.62 -10.11 -10.64
C LEU A 36 4.26 -9.47 -10.30
N PRO A 37 3.23 -9.65 -11.15
CA PRO A 37 1.87 -9.23 -10.85
C PRO A 37 1.34 -9.87 -9.56
N ILE A 38 0.69 -9.07 -8.73
CA ILE A 38 -0.08 -9.54 -7.58
C ILE A 38 -1.47 -9.92 -8.11
N GLN A 39 -1.92 -11.14 -7.82
CA GLN A 39 -3.20 -11.66 -8.30
C GLN A 39 -4.23 -11.65 -7.18
N ASP A 40 -4.87 -10.49 -6.99
CA ASP A 40 -6.01 -10.31 -6.11
C ASP A 40 -6.98 -9.25 -6.67
N ASP A 41 -8.07 -9.00 -5.93
CA ASP A 41 -9.12 -8.06 -6.33
C ASP A 41 -8.89 -6.63 -5.80
N LEU A 42 -7.74 -6.34 -5.18
CA LEU A 42 -7.45 -5.03 -4.63
C LEU A 42 -6.96 -4.06 -5.72
N PRO A 43 -7.19 -2.75 -5.57
CA PRO A 43 -6.57 -1.74 -6.41
C PRO A 43 -5.02 -1.83 -6.35
N HIS A 44 -4.38 -1.89 -7.51
CA HIS A 44 -2.93 -1.88 -7.68
C HIS A 44 -2.42 -0.52 -8.15
N VAL A 45 -2.00 0.33 -7.20
CA VAL A 45 -1.49 1.68 -7.48
C VAL A 45 -0.01 1.62 -7.84
N LYS A 46 0.34 2.19 -8.99
CA LYS A 46 1.70 2.19 -9.54
C LYS A 46 2.72 2.81 -8.57
N ALA A 47 2.40 3.97 -8.01
CA ALA A 47 3.19 4.68 -7.00
C ALA A 47 2.34 4.94 -5.74
N PHE A 48 1.92 6.19 -5.49
CA PHE A 48 1.02 6.54 -4.39
C PHE A 48 -0.35 7.01 -4.91
N PRO A 49 -1.43 6.81 -4.13
CA PRO A 49 -2.69 7.48 -4.36
C PRO A 49 -2.56 9.01 -4.24
N ALA A 50 -3.42 9.79 -4.88
CA ALA A 50 -3.40 11.25 -4.80
C ALA A 50 -3.65 11.76 -3.37
N SER A 51 -4.44 11.04 -2.58
CA SER A 51 -4.64 11.34 -1.15
C SER A 51 -3.36 11.22 -0.30
N PHE A 52 -2.35 10.52 -0.82
CA PHE A 52 -1.01 10.39 -0.25
C PHE A 52 0.04 11.21 -1.02
N GLY A 53 -0.39 12.19 -1.84
CA GLY A 53 0.49 13.05 -2.62
C GLY A 53 0.97 12.46 -3.95
N GLY A 54 0.38 11.35 -4.39
CA GLY A 54 0.67 10.71 -5.68
C GLY A 54 -0.28 11.11 -6.81
N SER A 55 -0.51 10.19 -7.75
CA SER A 55 -1.24 10.45 -9.01
C SER A 55 -2.46 9.57 -9.25
N ASP A 56 -2.74 8.61 -8.35
CA ASP A 56 -3.74 7.54 -8.57
C ASP A 56 -3.49 6.69 -9.83
N GLU A 57 -2.29 6.76 -10.43
CA GLU A 57 -1.95 5.94 -11.60
C GLU A 57 -1.93 4.46 -11.19
N MET A 58 -2.66 3.63 -11.95
CA MET A 58 -2.76 2.19 -11.73
C MET A 58 -1.80 1.43 -12.65
N VAL A 59 -1.35 0.25 -12.20
CA VAL A 59 -0.71 -0.71 -13.11
C VAL A 59 -1.79 -1.44 -13.92
N ALA A 60 -1.43 -1.90 -15.13
CA ALA A 60 -2.38 -2.49 -16.08
C ALA A 60 -2.52 -4.01 -15.98
N TRP A 61 -1.77 -4.64 -15.08
CA TRP A 61 -1.73 -6.09 -14.91
C TRP A 61 -2.61 -6.56 -13.76
#